data_AF-A0A7S2BF58-F1
#
_entry.id   AF-A0A7S2BF58-F1
#
_cell.length_a   1.000
_cell.length_b   1.000
_cell.length_c   1.000
_cell.angle_alpha   90.00
_cell.angle_beta   90.00
_cell.angle_gamma   90.00
#
_symmetry.space_group_name_H-M   'P 1'
#
loop_
_entity.id
_entity.type
_entity.pdbx_description
1 polymer ?
#
loop_
_entity_poly.entity_id
_entity_poly.type
_entity_poly.pdbx_seq_one_letter_code
_entity_poly.pdbx_strand_id
1 'polypeptide(L)'
;SAINACARVGNWEKALLLVVDMASKGIEPNEITFMAAIRACAEARQWERALLILTDDMAEYGVVPTAKSFNAVISACVKSGKLERAMQVVDMMADFNCSPDVRTVTTLLHAVVK
;
A
#
# COMPACT_ATOMS: atom_id res chain seq x y z
N SER A 1 17.52 4.56 -2.34
CA SER A 1 17.48 3.66 -1.16
C SER A 1 17.00 2.28 -1.57
N ALA A 2 17.53 1.20 -1.00
CA ALA A 2 17.19 -0.19 -1.33
C ALA A 2 15.66 -0.44 -1.36
N ILE A 3 14.95 0.19 -0.43
CA ILE A 3 13.48 0.19 -0.32
C ILE A 3 12.77 0.66 -1.62
N ASN A 4 13.24 1.73 -2.26
CA ASN A 4 12.63 2.23 -3.51
C ASN A 4 12.99 1.36 -4.73
N ALA A 5 14.09 0.60 -4.66
CA ALA A 5 14.44 -0.40 -5.67
C ALA A 5 13.55 -1.64 -5.56
N CYS A 6 13.23 -2.10 -4.34
CA CYS A 6 12.30 -3.21 -4.11
C CYS A 6 10.89 -2.90 -4.64
N ALA A 7 10.42 -1.65 -4.47
CA ALA A 7 9.14 -1.20 -5.00
C ALA A 7 9.03 -1.32 -6.53
N ARG A 8 10.12 -1.06 -7.27
CA ARG A 8 10.16 -1.14 -8.74
C ARG A 8 10.22 -2.56 -9.30
N VAL A 9 10.73 -3.51 -8.52
CA VAL A 9 10.96 -4.90 -8.96
C VAL A 9 9.83 -5.82 -8.52
N GLY A 10 8.83 -5.32 -7.77
CA GLY A 10 7.75 -6.14 -7.21
C GLY A 10 8.24 -7.14 -6.16
N ASN A 11 9.42 -6.91 -5.58
CA ASN A 11 9.99 -7.82 -4.59
C ASN A 11 9.53 -7.41 -3.19
N TRP A 12 8.24 -7.68 -2.91
CA TRP A 12 7.57 -7.32 -1.66
C TRP A 12 8.15 -8.06 -0.45
N GLU A 13 8.61 -9.31 -0.63
CA GLU A 13 9.29 -10.09 0.42
C GLU A 13 10.55 -9.39 0.90
N LYS A 14 11.40 -8.92 -0.03
CA LYS A 14 12.59 -8.13 0.33
C LYS A 14 12.22 -6.79 0.98
N ALA A 15 11.14 -6.15 0.55
CA ALA A 15 10.69 -4.91 1.17
C ALA A 15 10.25 -5.13 2.63
N LEU A 16 9.58 -6.26 2.92
CA LEU A 16 9.20 -6.64 4.28
C LEU A 16 10.40 -7.06 5.12
N LEU A 17 11.33 -7.83 4.55
CA LEU A 17 12.58 -8.17 5.23
C LEU A 17 13.37 -6.91 5.60
N LEU A 18 13.32 -5.87 4.77
CA LEU A 18 13.94 -4.57 5.10
C LEU A 18 13.22 -3.85 6.25
N VAL A 19 11.89 -3.95 6.36
CA VAL A 19 11.13 -3.40 7.50
C VAL A 19 11.56 -4.10 8.80
N VAL A 20 11.64 -5.43 8.77
CA VAL A 20 12.06 -6.24 9.93
C VAL A 20 13.53 -5.98 10.28
N ASP A 21 14.41 -5.89 9.28
CA ASP A 21 15.83 -5.59 9.47
C ASP A 21 16.03 -4.20 10.09
N MET A 22 15.26 -3.19 9.67
CA MET A 22 15.27 -1.86 10.30
C MET A 22 14.86 -1.92 11.77
N ALA A 23 13.76 -2.60 12.08
CA ALA A 23 13.31 -2.80 13.46
C ALA A 23 14.37 -3.52 14.31
N SER A 24 15.02 -4.57 13.77
CA SER A 24 16.08 -5.31 14.46
C SER A 24 17.33 -4.48 14.76
N LYS A 25 17.57 -3.42 13.98
CA LYS A 25 18.68 -2.48 14.14
C LYS A 25 18.32 -1.26 15.01
N GLY A 26 17.13 -1.25 15.61
CA GLY A 26 16.62 -0.12 16.41
C GLY A 26 16.25 1.10 15.57
N ILE A 27 16.06 0.95 14.26
CA ILE A 27 15.58 2.01 13.37
C ILE A 27 14.09 1.81 13.18
N GLU A 28 13.29 2.73 13.71
CA GLU A 28 11.84 2.67 13.58
C GLU A 28 11.40 2.80 12.10
N PRO A 29 10.68 1.80 11.56
CA PRO A 29 10.05 1.93 10.26
C PRO A 29 9.08 3.10 10.25
N ASN A 30 9.13 3.90 9.19
CA ASN A 30 8.30 5.10 9.04
C ASN A 30 7.37 4.99 7.82
N GLU A 31 6.58 6.04 7.58
CA GLU A 31 5.66 6.14 6.44
C GLU A 31 6.33 5.77 5.10
N ILE A 32 7.55 6.22 4.87
CA ILE A 32 8.29 5.99 3.61
C ILE A 32 8.58 4.49 3.43
N THR A 33 8.92 3.80 4.52
CA THR A 33 9.26 2.39 4.54
C THR A 33 8.04 1.54 4.19
N PHE A 34 6.90 1.78 4.85
CA PHE A 34 5.65 1.09 4.57
C PHE A 34 5.09 1.42 3.19
N MET A 35 5.11 2.69 2.77
CA MET A 35 4.66 3.10 1.44
C MET A 35 5.39 2.32 0.33
N ALA A 36 6.70 2.13 0.48
CA ALA A 36 7.47 1.38 -0.50
C ALA A 36 7.19 -0.13 -0.47
N ALA A 37 6.94 -0.71 0.70
CA ALA A 37 6.48 -2.10 0.83
C ALA A 37 5.11 -2.30 0.15
N ILE A 38 4.15 -1.39 0.39
CA ILE A 38 2.83 -1.40 -0.27
C ILE A 38 2.98 -1.29 -1.79
N ARG A 39 3.85 -0.39 -2.28
CA ARG A 39 4.13 -0.26 -3.73
C ARG A 39 4.73 -1.53 -4.32
N ALA A 40 5.67 -2.16 -3.61
CA ALA A 40 6.24 -3.44 -4.03
C ALA A 40 5.15 -4.52 -4.14
N CYS A 41 4.23 -4.58 -3.16
CA CYS A 41 3.08 -5.49 -3.20
C CYS A 41 2.15 -5.18 -4.37
N ALA A 42 1.91 -3.90 -4.67
CA ALA A 42 1.06 -3.47 -5.79
C ALA A 42 1.61 -3.88 -7.16
N GLU A 43 2.93 -3.74 -7.38
CA GLU A 43 3.57 -4.23 -8.60
C GLU A 43 3.57 -5.76 -8.69
N ALA A 44 3.65 -6.45 -7.56
CA ALA A 44 3.59 -7.91 -7.47
C ALA A 44 2.16 -8.49 -7.52
N ARG A 45 1.12 -7.64 -7.62
CA ARG A 45 -0.30 -8.02 -7.52
C ARG A 45 -0.66 -8.75 -6.21
N GLN A 46 0.06 -8.45 -5.15
CA GLN A 46 -0.16 -8.99 -3.80
C GLN A 46 -1.06 -8.03 -3.00
N TRP A 47 -2.32 -7.93 -3.42
CA TRP A 47 -3.28 -7.00 -2.82
C TRP A 47 -3.59 -7.34 -1.34
N GLU A 48 -3.62 -8.62 -0.97
CA GLU A 48 -3.88 -9.08 0.41
C GLU A 48 -2.79 -8.57 1.35
N ARG A 49 -1.52 -8.73 0.96
CA ARG A 49 -0.40 -8.23 1.77
C ARG A 49 -0.33 -6.71 1.79
N ALA A 50 -0.65 -6.05 0.66
CA ALA A 50 -0.73 -4.59 0.61
C ALA A 50 -1.78 -4.04 1.60
N LEU A 51 -2.94 -4.71 1.69
CA LEU A 51 -4.00 -4.36 2.62
C LEU A 51 -3.58 -4.61 4.07
N LEU A 52 -2.98 -5.77 4.35
CA LEU A 52 -2.50 -6.13 5.68
C LEU A 52 -1.46 -5.14 6.20
N ILE A 53 -0.54 -4.67 5.33
CA ILE A 53 0.42 -3.64 5.72
C ILE A 53 -0.29 -2.32 6.09
N LEU A 54 -1.32 -1.95 5.33
CA LEU A 54 -2.05 -0.70 5.55
C LEU A 54 -2.86 -0.71 6.86
N THR A 55 -3.48 -1.83 7.22
CA THR A 55 -4.37 -1.93 8.39
C THR A 55 -3.63 -2.33 9.67
N ASP A 56 -2.73 -3.31 9.58
CA ASP A 56 -2.15 -3.98 10.75
C ASP A 56 -0.71 -3.51 10.95
N ASP A 57 0.18 -3.73 9.98
CA ASP A 57 1.61 -3.43 10.14
C ASP A 57 1.83 -1.92 10.38
N MET A 58 1.11 -1.02 9.70
CA MET A 58 1.25 0.43 9.96
C MET A 58 0.73 0.84 11.35
N ALA A 59 -0.36 0.24 11.81
CA ALA A 59 -0.94 0.53 13.13
C ALA A 59 -0.08 0.02 14.28
N GLU A 60 0.52 -1.17 14.14
CA GLU A 60 1.43 -1.77 15.13
C GLU A 60 2.64 -0.87 15.40
N TYR A 61 3.13 -0.18 14.37
CA TYR A 61 4.26 0.74 14.46
C TYR A 61 3.83 2.20 14.70
N GLY A 62 2.55 2.46 14.97
CA GLY A 62 2.02 3.80 15.22
C GLY A 62 2.12 4.75 14.02
N VAL A 63 2.27 4.21 12.80
CA VAL A 63 2.38 4.98 11.56
C VAL A 63 0.99 5.21 10.98
N VAL A 64 0.59 6.47 10.84
CA VAL A 64 -0.73 6.81 10.28
C VAL A 64 -0.73 6.63 8.76
N PRO A 65 -1.68 5.84 8.19
CA PRO A 65 -1.85 5.74 6.75
C PRO A 65 -2.22 7.08 6.11
N THR A 66 -1.58 7.41 4.98
CA THR A 66 -1.89 8.63 4.21
C THR A 66 -2.64 8.28 2.92
N ALA A 67 -3.24 9.27 2.27
CA ALA A 67 -3.91 9.09 0.97
C ALA A 67 -3.03 8.40 -0.09
N LYS A 68 -1.70 8.56 0.00
CA LYS A 68 -0.75 7.86 -0.88
C LYS A 68 -0.73 6.35 -0.62
N SER A 69 -0.78 5.92 0.64
CA SER A 69 -0.81 4.52 1.04
C SER A 69 -2.10 3.85 0.58
N PHE A 70 -3.26 4.46 0.83
CA PHE A 70 -4.55 3.97 0.35
C PHE A 70 -4.56 3.82 -1.18
N ASN A 71 -4.14 4.85 -1.90
CA ASN A 71 -4.06 4.79 -3.36
C ASN A 71 -3.16 3.68 -3.90
N ALA A 72 -2.07 3.36 -3.20
CA ALA A 72 -1.19 2.27 -3.60
C ALA A 72 -1.85 0.90 -3.40
N VAL A 73 -2.61 0.70 -2.30
CA VAL A 73 -3.42 -0.50 -2.08
C VAL A 73 -4.55 -0.62 -3.09
N ILE A 74 -5.27 0.48 -3.38
CA ILE A 74 -6.33 0.52 -4.41
C ILE A 74 -5.76 0.11 -5.77
N SER A 75 -4.59 0.63 -6.13
CA SER A 75 -3.88 0.22 -7.35
C SER A 75 -3.52 -1.27 -7.34
N ALA A 76 -3.08 -1.82 -6.21
CA ALA A 76 -2.81 -3.25 -6.06
C ALA A 76 -4.08 -4.09 -6.29
N CYS A 77 -5.20 -3.71 -5.67
CA CYS A 77 -6.49 -4.37 -5.81
C CYS A 77 -6.97 -4.34 -7.28
N VAL A 78 -6.93 -3.18 -7.93
CA VAL A 78 -7.31 -3.01 -9.34
C VAL A 78 -6.42 -3.84 -10.27
N LYS A 79 -5.10 -3.78 -10.12
CA LYS A 79 -4.16 -4.60 -10.91
C LYS A 79 -4.36 -6.10 -10.73
N SER A 80 -4.93 -6.51 -9.60
CA SER A 80 -5.26 -7.90 -9.27
C SER A 80 -6.69 -8.30 -9.67
N GLY A 81 -7.45 -7.40 -10.31
CA GLY A 81 -8.85 -7.64 -10.69
C GLY A 81 -9.83 -7.66 -9.52
N LYS A 82 -9.44 -7.16 -8.35
CA LYS A 82 -10.25 -7.13 -7.12
C LYS A 82 -10.92 -5.76 -6.94
N LEU A 83 -11.82 -5.41 -7.85
CA LEU A 83 -12.48 -4.10 -7.84
C LEU A 83 -13.32 -3.86 -6.59
N GLU A 84 -14.08 -4.86 -6.13
CA GLU A 84 -14.88 -4.78 -4.89
C GLU A 84 -14.01 -4.43 -3.69
N ARG A 85 -12.83 -5.07 -3.58
CA ARG A 85 -11.85 -4.75 -2.52
C ARG A 85 -11.26 -3.35 -2.70
N ALA A 86 -11.02 -2.92 -3.93
CA ALA A 86 -10.56 -1.57 -4.20
C ALA A 86 -11.58 -0.53 -3.71
N MET A 87 -12.88 -0.77 -3.92
CA MET A 87 -13.95 0.10 -3.42
C MET A 87 -14.03 0.11 -1.89
N GLN A 88 -13.92 -1.05 -1.23
CA GLN A 88 -13.85 -1.10 0.24
C GLN A 88 -12.69 -0.25 0.79
N VAL A 89 -11.55 -0.23 0.11
CA VAL A 89 -10.40 0.59 0.51
C VAL A 89 -10.67 2.09 0.30
N VAL A 90 -11.47 2.47 -0.70
CA VAL A 90 -11.92 3.85 -0.90
C VAL A 90 -12.86 4.27 0.22
N ASP A 91 -13.79 3.41 0.60
CA ASP A 91 -14.73 3.67 1.69
C ASP A 91 -13.96 3.86 3.00
N MET A 92 -12.94 3.03 3.26
CA MET A 92 -12.05 3.22 4.40
C MET A 92 -11.32 4.58 4.39
N MET A 93 -11.04 5.19 3.24
CA MET A 93 -10.41 6.52 3.23
C MET A 93 -11.30 7.57 3.92
N ALA A 94 -12.63 7.46 3.77
CA ALA A 94 -13.57 8.36 4.41
C ALA A 94 -13.52 8.24 5.94
N ASP A 95 -13.38 7.02 6.47
CA ASP A 95 -13.25 6.76 7.91
C ASP A 95 -11.96 7.35 8.50
N PHE A 96 -10.91 7.44 7.69
CA PHE A 96 -9.62 8.06 8.06
C PHE A 96 -9.56 9.56 7.74
N ASN A 97 -10.70 10.22 7.49
CA ASN A 97 -10.80 11.64 7.15
C ASN A 97 -9.97 12.05 5.91
N CYS A 98 -9.68 11.08 5.04
CA CYS A 98 -8.93 11.25 3.81
C CYS A 98 -9.89 11.25 2.62
N SER A 99 -9.98 12.34 1.87
CA SER A 99 -10.81 12.38 0.67
C SER A 99 -10.13 11.58 -0.47
N PRO A 100 -10.88 10.73 -1.21
CA PRO A 100 -10.40 10.15 -2.46
C PRO A 100 -9.91 11.25 -3.41
N ASP A 101 -8.71 11.11 -3.97
CA ASP A 101 -8.16 12.08 -4.90
C ASP A 101 -8.49 11.72 -6.35
N VAL A 102 -8.19 12.64 -7.28
CA VAL A 102 -8.40 12.40 -8.73
C VAL A 102 -7.72 11.11 -9.18
N ARG A 103 -6.58 10.74 -8.58
CA ARG A 103 -5.86 9.50 -8.92
C ARG A 103 -6.64 8.26 -8.46
N THR A 104 -7.31 8.30 -7.31
CA THR A 104 -8.22 7.25 -6.84
C THR A 104 -9.33 7.00 -7.87
N VAL A 105 -10.01 8.07 -8.29
CA VAL A 105 -11.15 8.02 -9.21
C VAL A 105 -10.72 7.58 -10.62
N THR A 106 -9.60 8.10 -11.15
CA THR A 106 -9.07 7.70 -12.46
C THR A 106 -8.65 6.22 -12.48
N THR A 107 -8.04 5.73 -11.40
CA THR A 107 -7.62 4.31 -11.30
C THR A 107 -8.82 3.37 -11.31
N LEU A 108 -9.91 3.74 -10.62
CA LEU A 108 -11.16 2.96 -10.63
C LEU A 108 -11.86 3.04 -11.98
N LEU A 109 -12.02 4.23 -12.57
CA LEU A 109 -12.63 4.41 -13.88
C LEU A 109 -11.93 3.56 -14.96
N HIS A 110 -10.59 3.56 -14.98
CA HIS A 110 -9.84 2.69 -15.89
C HIS A 110 -10.07 1.20 -15.66
N ALA A 111 -10.45 0.79 -14.45
CA ALA A 111 -10.74 -0.59 -14.10
C ALA A 111 -12.15 -1.03 -14.53
N VAL A 112 -13.15 -0.14 -14.47
CA VAL A 112 -14.55 -0.45 -14.81
C VAL A 112 -14.80 -0.40 -16.33
N VAL A 113 -14.00 0.36 -17.07
CA VAL A 113 -14.15 0.55 -18.53
C VAL A 113 -13.41 -0.54 -19.35
N LYS A 114 -12.92 -1.60 -18.69
CA LYS A 114 -12.17 -2.69 -19.30
C LYS A 114 -12.98 -3.98 -19.32
#